data_AF-A0A3S9YLK8-F1
#
_entry.id   AF-A0A3S9YLK8-F1
#
_cell.length_a   1.000
_cell.length_b   1.000
_cell.length_c   1.000
_cell.angle_alpha   90.00
_cell.angle_beta   90.00
_cell.angle_gamma   90.00
#
_symmetry.space_group_name_H-M   'P 1'
#
loop_
_entity.id
_entity.type
_entity.pdbx_description
1 polymer ?
#
loop_
_entity_poly.entity_id
_entity_poly.type
_entity_poly.pdbx_seq_one_letter_code
_entity_poly.pdbx_strand_id
1 'polypeptide(L)'
;MFAATSSVDDAEIYVGDVKFVGTDHVFRLGSVRVEAFSGMASELYELIKDGQVEEYRHVAHQLSRKGAHAGDGRTGPLSLQPDGTAMALRILPLRQQRRS
;
A
#
# COMPACT_ATOMS: atom_id res chain seq x y z
N MET A 1 0.13 5.74 27.93
CA MET A 1 1.09 5.54 26.81
C MET A 1 0.27 5.68 25.55
N PHE A 2 0.22 6.87 24.96
CA PHE A 2 -0.48 7.09 23.69
C PHE A 2 0.48 6.66 22.59
N ALA A 3 0.20 5.53 21.94
CA ALA A 3 0.82 5.22 20.66
C ALA A 3 0.46 6.37 19.71
N ALA A 4 1.45 6.89 18.99
CA ALA A 4 1.32 8.04 18.11
C ALA A 4 0.14 7.85 17.14
N THR A 5 -0.95 8.59 17.36
CA THR A 5 -2.08 8.73 16.42
C THR A 5 -1.86 9.98 15.56
N SER A 6 -0.65 10.17 15.06
CA SER A 6 -0.37 11.21 14.07
C SER A 6 -0.16 10.51 12.72
N SER A 7 -1.24 10.49 11.93
CA SER A 7 -1.28 10.11 10.52
C SER A 7 -1.22 8.60 10.25
N VAL A 8 -2.40 7.99 10.08
CA VAL A 8 -2.56 6.59 9.68
C VAL A 8 -2.38 6.42 8.16
N ASP A 9 -2.09 7.52 7.44
CA ASP A 9 -1.94 7.63 5.97
C ASP A 9 -0.58 8.23 5.58
N ASP A 10 0.53 7.74 6.15
CA ASP A 10 1.85 8.30 5.83
C ASP A 10 2.38 7.91 4.44
N ALA A 11 1.79 6.90 3.78
CA ALA A 11 2.23 6.42 2.48
C ALA A 11 1.09 6.25 1.46
N GLU A 12 1.38 6.64 0.22
CA GLU A 12 0.48 6.50 -0.92
C GLU A 12 1.18 5.83 -2.09
N ILE A 13 0.49 4.90 -2.76
CA ILE A 13 0.94 4.31 -4.03
C ILE A 13 -0.20 4.33 -5.06
N TYR A 14 0.18 4.33 -6.33
CA TYR A 14 -0.77 4.18 -7.45
C TYR A 14 -0.53 2.85 -8.13
N VAL A 15 -1.64 2.15 -8.39
CA VAL A 15 -1.68 0.80 -8.94
C VAL A 15 -2.67 0.88 -10.10
N GLY A 16 -2.16 1.11 -11.31
CA GLY A 16 -2.99 1.57 -12.42
C GLY A 16 -3.59 2.95 -12.14
N ASP A 17 -4.91 3.04 -12.20
CA ASP A 17 -5.71 4.23 -11.89
C ASP A 17 -6.19 4.27 -10.43
N VAL A 18 -5.88 3.25 -9.63
CA VAL A 18 -6.35 3.15 -8.24
C VAL A 18 -5.29 3.68 -7.28
N LYS A 19 -5.67 4.65 -6.46
CA LYS A 19 -4.86 5.17 -5.35
C LYS A 19 -5.03 4.31 -4.11
N PHE A 20 -3.92 3.81 -3.57
CA PHE A 20 -3.85 3.10 -2.30
C PHE A 20 -3.19 3.97 -1.23
N VAL A 21 -3.73 3.94 -0.02
CA VAL A 21 -3.25 4.65 1.16
C VAL A 21 -2.96 3.67 2.28
N GLY A 22 -1.98 3.99 3.13
CA GLY A 22 -1.66 3.20 4.30
C GLY A 22 -0.30 3.55 4.85
N THR A 23 0.43 2.53 5.27
CA THR A 23 1.73 2.68 5.92
C THR A 23 2.82 2.01 5.13
N ASP A 24 4.02 2.57 5.15
CA ASP A 24 5.23 1.90 4.69
C ASP A 24 6.23 1.66 5.82
N HIS A 25 7.07 0.65 5.63
CA HIS A 25 8.15 0.31 6.55
C HIS A 25 9.37 -0.10 5.74
N VAL A 26 10.53 0.46 6.08
CA VAL A 26 11.80 0.06 5.47
C VAL A 26 12.59 -0.82 6.43
N PHE A 27 12.89 -2.05 6.01
CA PHE A 27 13.77 -2.96 6.74
C PHE A 27 15.04 -3.29 5.94
N ARG A 28 16.01 -3.90 6.61
CA ARG A 28 17.26 -4.35 6.00
C ARG A 28 17.37 -5.87 6.08
N LEU A 29 17.66 -6.49 4.95
CA LEU A 29 18.05 -7.90 4.83
C LEU A 29 19.51 -7.96 4.40
N GLY A 30 20.42 -8.10 5.36
CA GLY A 30 21.85 -7.91 5.12
C GLY A 30 22.15 -6.49 4.65
N SER A 31 22.77 -6.35 3.47
CA SER A 31 23.04 -5.06 2.83
C SER A 31 21.86 -4.51 2.02
N VAL A 32 20.81 -5.30 1.78
CA VAL A 32 19.67 -4.92 0.95
C VAL A 32 18.63 -4.18 1.78
N ARG A 33 18.16 -3.03 1.29
CA ARG A 33 17.02 -2.31 1.86
C ARG A 33 15.76 -2.71 1.12
N VAL A 34 14.71 -3.06 1.87
CA VAL A 34 13.41 -3.40 1.32
C VAL A 34 12.38 -2.49 1.97
N GLU A 35 11.58 -1.85 1.14
CA GLU A 35 10.39 -1.09 1.52
C GLU A 35 9.18 -2.01 1.39
N ALA A 36 8.39 -2.10 2.45
CA ALA A 36 7.10 -2.76 2.45
C ALA A 36 6.00 -1.73 2.64
N PHE A 37 5.07 -1.68 1.69
CA PHE A 37 3.83 -0.96 1.80
C PHE A 37 2.71 -1.92 2.19
N SER A 38 1.84 -1.49 3.11
CA SER A 38 0.58 -2.15 3.43
C SER A 38 -0.52 -1.10 3.55
N GLY A 39 -1.61 -1.29 2.83
CA GLY A 39 -2.69 -0.31 2.77
C GLY A 39 -3.95 -0.83 2.10
N MET A 40 -4.82 0.08 1.68
CA MET A 40 -6.05 -0.23 0.96
C MET A 40 -6.40 0.87 -0.03
N ALA A 41 -7.35 0.60 -0.94
CA ALA A 41 -7.82 1.64 -1.85
C ALA A 41 -8.37 2.83 -1.04
N SER A 42 -8.00 4.05 -1.42
CA SER A 42 -8.41 5.27 -0.72
C SER A 42 -9.93 5.42 -0.56
N GLU A 43 -10.70 5.01 -1.58
CA GLU A 43 -12.16 4.96 -1.52
C GLU A 43 -12.66 4.04 -0.40
N LEU A 44 -12.04 2.87 -0.22
CA LEU A 44 -12.39 1.93 0.85
C LEU A 44 -12.04 2.47 2.24
N TYR A 45 -10.94 3.21 2.35
CA TYR A 45 -10.54 3.85 3.60
C TYR A 45 -11.58 4.88 4.05
N GLU A 46 -12.05 5.75 3.14
CA GLU A 46 -13.09 6.73 3.46
C GLU A 46 -14.41 6.05 3.86
N LEU A 47 -14.81 4.95 3.20
CA LEU A 47 -16.00 4.19 3.58
C LEU A 47 -15.90 3.60 4.99
N ILE A 48 -14.74 3.08 5.39
CA ILE A 48 -14.52 2.59 6.78
C ILE A 48 -14.60 3.76 7.76
N LYS A 49 -13.94 4.87 7.45
CA LYS A 49 -13.89 6.08 8.29
C LYS A 49 -15.28 6.67 8.52
N ASP A 50 -16.15 6.61 7.51
CA ASP A 50 -17.54 7.06 7.58
C ASP A 50 -18.51 5.99 8.14
N GLY A 51 -18.01 4.79 8.50
CA GLY A 51 -18.82 3.70 9.05
C GLY A 51 -19.72 2.99 8.04
N GLN A 52 -19.48 3.14 6.74
CA GLN A 52 -20.29 2.62 5.64
C GLN A 52 -19.89 1.17 5.26
N VAL A 53 -20.12 0.23 6.18
CA VAL A 53 -19.63 -1.16 6.07
C VAL A 53 -20.22 -1.94 4.89
N GLU A 54 -21.49 -1.77 4.55
CA GLU A 54 -22.09 -2.50 3.42
C GLU A 54 -21.61 -1.97 2.07
N GLU A 55 -21.44 -0.65 1.94
CA GLU A 55 -20.87 -0.05 0.72
C GLU A 55 -19.40 -0.46 0.57
N TYR A 56 -18.65 -0.49 1.67
CA TYR A 56 -17.28 -1.02 1.67
C TYR A 56 -17.21 -2.41 1.05
N ARG A 57 -18.06 -3.34 1.49
CA ARG A 57 -18.05 -4.71 0.96
C ARG A 57 -18.37 -4.73 -0.53
N HIS A 58 -19.36 -3.94 -0.93
CA HIS A 58 -19.76 -3.84 -2.33
C HIS A 58 -18.61 -3.32 -3.22
N VAL A 59 -17.95 -2.23 -2.82
CA VAL A 59 -16.83 -1.64 -3.54
C VAL A 59 -15.60 -2.57 -3.54
N ALA A 60 -15.28 -3.20 -2.41
CA ALA A 60 -14.18 -4.17 -2.31
C ALA A 60 -14.38 -5.34 -3.27
N HIS A 61 -15.60 -5.88 -3.34
CA HIS A 61 -15.96 -6.93 -4.29
C HIS A 61 -15.83 -6.47 -5.75
N GLN A 62 -16.17 -5.22 -6.07
CA GLN A 62 -15.97 -4.68 -7.41
C GLN A 62 -14.50 -4.54 -7.77
N LEU A 63 -13.67 -4.00 -6.88
CA LEU A 63 -12.23 -3.85 -7.06
C LEU A 63 -11.55 -5.20 -7.26
N SER A 64 -11.91 -6.20 -6.46
CA SER A 64 -11.39 -7.57 -6.60
C SER A 64 -11.70 -8.17 -7.98
N ARG A 65 -12.90 -7.92 -8.54
CA ARG A 65 -13.28 -8.38 -9.89
C ARG A 65 -12.55 -7.65 -11.02
N LYS A 66 -12.16 -6.39 -10.81
CA LYS A 66 -11.40 -5.62 -11.81
C LYS A 66 -9.95 -6.13 -11.98
N GLY A 67 -9.48 -6.94 -11.02
CA GLY A 67 -8.34 -7.81 -11.21
C GLY A 67 -7.00 -7.14 -10.94
N ALA A 68 -6.21 -7.85 -10.14
CA ALA A 68 -4.83 -7.57 -9.79
C ALA A 68 -3.89 -7.66 -11.01
N HIS A 69 -3.91 -6.65 -11.87
CA HIS A 69 -3.00 -6.52 -13.03
C HIS A 69 -2.09 -5.30 -12.86
N ALA A 70 -1.42 -5.23 -11.72
CA ALA A 70 -0.52 -4.11 -11.46
C ALA A 70 0.81 -4.59 -10.88
N GLY A 71 1.50 -5.39 -11.69
CA GLY A 71 2.95 -5.31 -11.74
C GLY A 71 3.31 -4.42 -12.92
N ASP A 72 3.34 -3.10 -12.75
CA ASP A 72 3.82 -2.16 -13.78
C ASP A 72 5.36 -2.17 -13.92
N GLY A 73 6.02 -3.19 -13.36
CA GLY A 73 7.48 -3.34 -13.28
C GLY A 73 8.18 -2.28 -12.41
N ARG A 74 7.47 -1.21 -12.04
CA ARG A 74 7.95 -0.08 -11.23
C ARG A 74 7.67 -0.29 -9.76
N THR A 75 6.53 -0.91 -9.48
CA THR A 75 6.17 -1.48 -8.18
C THR A 75 6.69 -2.91 -8.16
N GLY A 76 7.44 -3.31 -7.11
CA GLY A 76 7.90 -4.71 -6.99
C GLY A 76 6.72 -5.67 -6.75
N PRO A 77 6.91 -6.86 -6.15
CA PRO A 77 5.79 -7.78 -5.97
C PRO A 77 4.66 -7.12 -5.18
N LEU A 78 3.47 -7.10 -5.79
CA LEU A 78 2.23 -6.52 -5.27
C LEU A 78 1.20 -7.64 -5.11
N SER A 79 0.58 -7.70 -3.93
CA SER A 79 -0.58 -8.55 -3.64
C SER A 79 -1.78 -7.65 -3.37
N LEU A 80 -2.90 -7.95 -4.03
CA LEU A 80 -4.21 -7.35 -3.74
C LEU A 80 -5.13 -8.44 -3.23
N GLN A 81 -5.74 -8.20 -2.07
CA GLN A 81 -6.67 -9.13 -1.46
C GLN A 81 -8.12 -8.82 -1.87
N PRO A 82 -9.04 -9.81 -1.82
CA PRO A 82 -10.45 -9.60 -2.16
C PRO A 82 -11.19 -8.59 -1.30
N ASP A 83 -10.67 -8.32 -0.10
CA ASP A 83 -11.18 -7.29 0.81
C ASP A 83 -10.72 -5.87 0.43
N GLY A 84 -9.94 -5.72 -0.64
CA GLY A 84 -9.45 -4.44 -1.14
C GLY A 84 -8.17 -3.93 -0.47
N THR A 85 -7.55 -4.74 0.39
CA THR A 85 -6.22 -4.44 0.94
C THR A 85 -5.11 -4.77 -0.05
N ALA A 86 -3.98 -4.08 0.09
CA ALA A 86 -2.81 -4.20 -0.74
C ALA A 86 -1.54 -4.36 0.09
N MET A 87 -0.62 -5.19 -0.40
CA MET A 87 0.74 -5.29 0.11
C MET A 87 1.72 -5.23 -1.04
N ALA A 88 2.69 -4.32 -0.98
CA ALA A 88 3.72 -4.17 -2.00
C ALA A 88 5.11 -4.23 -1.36
N LEU A 89 6.07 -4.83 -2.06
CA LEU A 89 7.48 -4.79 -1.67
C LEU A 89 8.31 -4.15 -2.78
N ARG A 90 9.34 -3.40 -2.40
CA ARG A 90 10.31 -2.83 -3.34
C ARG A 90 11.71 -2.85 -2.75
N ILE A 91 12.68 -3.33 -3.53
CA ILE A 91 14.10 -3.18 -3.17
C ILE A 91 14.51 -1.74 -3.43
N LEU A 92 15.05 -1.08 -2.40
CA LEU A 92 15.57 0.27 -2.52
C LEU A 92 17.03 0.22 -2.98
N PRO A 93 17.44 1.07 -3.94
CA PRO A 93 18.82 1.11 -4.38
C PRO A 93 19.75 1.44 -3.21
N LEU A 94 20.94 0.81 -3.21
CA LEU A 94 22.02 1.20 -2.31
C LEU A 94 22.32 2.67 -2.58
N ARG A 95 22.27 3.51 -1.54
CA ARG A 95 22.80 4.88 -1.64
C ARG A 95 24.26 4.75 -2.06
N GLN A 96 24.59 5.05 -3.31
CA GLN A 96 25.97 5.33 -3.68
C GLN A 96 26.41 6.47 -2.76
N GLN A 97 27.30 6.17 -1.81
CA GLN A 97 28.01 7.23 -1.12
C GLN A 97 28.75 8.01 -2.22
N ARG A 98 28.29 9.23 -2.49
CA ARG A 98 29.15 10.24 -3.14
C ARG A 98 30.38 10.36 -2.24
N ARG A 99 31.46 9.71 -2.65
CA ARG A 99 32.80 9.94 -2.09
C ARG A 99 33.16 11.37 -2.51
N SER A 100 33.17 12.28 -1.55
CA SER A 100 33.84 13.59 -1.66
C SER A 100 35.34 13.38 -1.74
#